data_AF-A0A2E9N0T2-F1
#
_entry.id   AF-A0A2E9N0T2-F1
#
_cell.length_a   1.000
_cell.length_b   1.000
_cell.length_c   1.000
_cell.angle_alpha   90.00
_cell.angle_beta   90.00
_cell.angle_gamma   90.00
#
_symmetry.space_group_name_H-M   'P 1'
#
loop_
_entity.id
_entity.type
_entity.pdbx_description
1 polymer ?
#
loop_
_entity_poly.entity_id
_entity_poly.type
_entity_poly.pdbx_seq_one_letter_code
_entity_poly.pdbx_strand_id
1 'polypeptide(L)'
;MVLLIAPASSGDAIDDARLLLRISNTAEHFEARTQSQISDILRTYASIVAMESDLELPAGIRSAIAACYTQEYAWENFRGGFAEIIAEHLSRQQIQLLIGFYRNRGLPPFQIDTFKATIAKAELIKAISADYIFSSSPGCVHRDAQLINSFIHSKSPPSLPGTNLE
;
A
#
# COMPACT_ATOMS: atom_id res chain seq x y z
N MET A 1 10.08 -46.76 -16.89
CA MET A 1 9.81 -45.80 -15.81
C MET A 1 9.49 -44.46 -16.47
N VAL A 2 8.21 -44.16 -16.64
CA VAL A 2 7.74 -42.92 -17.27
C VAL A 2 7.63 -41.87 -16.17
N LEU A 3 8.47 -40.82 -16.21
CA LEU A 3 8.31 -39.66 -15.34
C LEU A 3 7.12 -38.84 -15.85
N LEU A 4 5.99 -38.92 -15.14
CA LEU A 4 4.87 -38.01 -15.31
C LEU A 4 5.30 -36.63 -14.78
N ILE A 5 5.65 -35.71 -15.67
CA ILE A 5 5.81 -34.29 -15.33
C ILE A 5 4.40 -33.75 -15.16
N ALA A 6 3.94 -33.63 -13.91
CA ALA A 6 2.70 -32.91 -13.63
C ALA A 6 2.85 -31.45 -14.12
N PRO A 7 1.85 -30.89 -14.82
CA PRO A 7 1.88 -29.48 -15.16
C PRO A 7 1.96 -28.68 -13.86
N ALA A 8 2.84 -27.67 -13.83
CA ALA A 8 2.93 -26.74 -12.71
C ALA A 8 1.53 -26.18 -12.44
N SER A 9 1.01 -26.42 -11.23
CA SER A 9 -0.33 -25.99 -10.89
C SER A 9 -0.31 -24.48 -10.61
N SER A 10 -1.44 -23.78 -10.80
CA SER A 10 -1.58 -22.38 -10.39
C SER A 10 -1.23 -22.17 -8.89
N GLY A 11 -1.49 -23.19 -8.05
CA GLY A 11 -1.11 -23.19 -6.64
C GLY A 11 0.40 -23.07 -6.42
N ASP A 12 1.22 -23.72 -7.27
CA ASP A 12 2.68 -23.65 -7.14
C ASP A 12 3.22 -22.25 -7.44
N ALA A 13 2.58 -21.51 -8.35
CA ALA A 13 2.99 -20.14 -8.70
C ALA A 13 2.63 -19.13 -7.59
N ILE A 14 1.46 -19.27 -6.96
CA ILE A 14 1.04 -18.43 -5.83
C ILE A 14 1.95 -18.67 -4.62
N ASP A 15 2.30 -19.91 -4.32
CA ASP A 15 3.22 -20.22 -3.21
C ASP A 15 4.64 -19.72 -3.48
N ASP A 16 5.14 -19.84 -4.71
CA ASP A 16 6.40 -19.23 -5.12
C ASP A 16 6.32 -17.69 -5.02
N ALA A 17 5.20 -17.05 -5.38
CA ALA A 17 5.00 -15.61 -5.25
C ALA A 17 4.99 -15.14 -3.79
N ARG A 18 4.32 -15.87 -2.90
CA ARG A 18 4.35 -15.62 -1.44
C ARG A 18 5.76 -15.72 -0.89
N LEU A 19 6.53 -16.72 -1.34
CA LEU A 19 7.93 -16.85 -0.97
C LEU A 19 8.74 -15.66 -1.47
N LEU A 20 8.54 -15.24 -2.72
CA LEU A 20 9.20 -14.08 -3.31
C LEU A 20 8.98 -12.82 -2.46
N LEU A 21 7.72 -12.48 -2.14
CA LEU A 21 7.37 -11.32 -1.30
C LEU A 21 8.07 -11.33 0.07
N ARG A 22 8.24 -12.52 0.66
CA ARG A 22 8.92 -12.69 1.94
C ARG A 22 10.42 -12.42 1.83
N ILE A 23 11.09 -13.02 0.84
CA ILE A 23 12.55 -12.90 0.70
C ILE A 23 12.99 -11.57 0.09
N SER A 24 12.10 -10.86 -0.60
CA SER A 24 12.32 -9.49 -1.08
C SER A 24 12.06 -8.43 -0.01
N ASN A 25 11.70 -8.85 1.20
CA ASN A 25 11.40 -7.96 2.32
C ASN A 25 10.28 -6.93 2.02
N THR A 26 9.30 -7.33 1.22
CA THR A 26 8.26 -6.40 0.74
C THR A 26 7.38 -5.90 1.87
N ALA A 27 7.12 -6.71 2.90
CA ALA A 27 6.34 -6.32 4.07
C ALA A 27 6.96 -5.12 4.79
N GLU A 28 8.27 -5.18 5.10
CA GLU A 28 8.97 -4.09 5.79
C GLU A 28 8.97 -2.80 4.96
N HIS A 29 9.21 -2.92 3.64
CA HIS A 29 9.16 -1.78 2.74
C HIS A 29 7.76 -1.16 2.65
N PHE A 30 6.72 -1.99 2.61
CA PHE A 30 5.33 -1.54 2.58
C PHE A 30 4.98 -0.79 3.87
N GLU A 31 5.27 -1.37 5.02
CA GLU A 31 5.00 -0.77 6.33
C GLU A 31 5.75 0.55 6.54
N ALA A 32 7.03 0.59 6.17
CA ALA A 32 7.82 1.82 6.24
C ALA A 32 7.23 2.94 5.35
N ARG A 33 6.74 2.60 4.15
CA ARG A 33 6.08 3.54 3.26
C ARG A 33 4.73 4.01 3.82
N THR A 34 3.95 3.12 4.42
CA THR A 34 2.70 3.48 5.10
C THR A 34 2.97 4.47 6.23
N GLN A 35 3.96 4.22 7.09
CA GLN A 35 4.31 5.15 8.19
C GLN A 35 4.79 6.52 7.71
N SER A 36 5.58 6.55 6.63
CA SER A 36 5.96 7.80 5.97
C SER A 36 4.73 8.57 5.50
N GLN A 37 3.79 7.89 4.84
CA GLN A 37 2.58 8.56 4.34
C GLN A 37 1.66 9.05 5.44
N ILE A 38 1.51 8.30 6.53
CA ILE A 38 0.76 8.74 7.71
C ILE A 38 1.34 10.06 8.24
N SER A 39 2.66 10.15 8.34
CA SER A 39 3.35 11.36 8.79
C SER A 39 3.10 12.56 7.86
N ASP A 40 3.12 12.33 6.55
CA ASP A 40 2.86 13.37 5.54
C ASP A 40 1.40 13.85 5.56
N ILE A 41 0.45 12.93 5.73
CA ILE A 41 -0.97 13.23 5.86
C ILE A 41 -1.22 14.07 7.11
N LEU A 42 -0.69 13.67 8.27
CA LEU A 42 -0.84 14.41 9.52
C LEU A 42 -0.24 15.82 9.43
N ARG A 43 0.92 15.96 8.77
CA ARG A 43 1.54 17.26 8.52
C ARG A 43 0.64 18.13 7.66
N THR A 44 0.09 17.57 6.58
CA THR A 44 -0.82 18.27 5.67
C THR A 44 -2.08 18.75 6.39
N TYR A 45 -2.73 17.87 7.15
CA TYR A 45 -3.92 18.23 7.92
C TYR A 45 -3.62 19.26 9.00
N ALA A 46 -2.50 19.16 9.70
CA ALA A 46 -2.09 20.18 10.66
C ALA A 46 -1.90 21.56 10.00
N SER A 47 -1.29 21.61 8.82
CA SER A 47 -1.15 22.86 8.06
C SER A 47 -2.50 23.43 7.63
N ILE A 48 -3.42 22.60 7.14
CA ILE A 48 -4.76 23.05 6.74
C ILE A 48 -5.51 23.63 7.95
N VAL A 49 -5.54 22.93 9.08
CA VAL A 49 -6.25 23.41 10.28
C VAL A 49 -5.68 24.74 10.79
N ALA A 50 -4.36 24.87 10.81
CA ALA A 50 -3.70 26.11 11.21
C ALA A 50 -4.05 27.26 10.27
N MET A 51 -4.04 27.03 8.95
CA MET A 51 -4.37 28.05 7.95
C MET A 51 -5.84 28.50 7.99
N GLU A 52 -6.77 27.57 8.22
CA GLU A 52 -8.21 27.84 8.15
C GLU A 52 -8.81 28.37 9.45
N SER A 53 -8.18 28.08 10.60
CA SER A 53 -8.79 28.35 11.91
C SER A 53 -7.85 28.92 12.97
N ASP A 54 -6.55 29.09 12.68
CA ASP A 54 -5.52 29.49 13.65
C ASP A 54 -5.45 28.54 14.87
N LEU A 55 -5.85 27.28 14.67
CA LEU A 55 -5.83 26.23 15.68
C LEU A 55 -4.76 25.18 15.35
N GLU A 56 -4.23 24.53 16.39
CA GLU A 56 -3.42 23.33 16.22
C GLU A 56 -4.29 22.08 16.15
N LEU A 57 -3.92 21.14 15.26
CA LEU A 57 -4.57 19.82 15.20
C LEU A 57 -4.27 19.01 16.48
N PRO A 58 -5.29 18.69 17.30
CA PRO A 58 -5.08 18.05 18.61
C PRO A 58 -4.46 16.66 18.52
N ALA A 59 -3.65 16.30 19.52
CA ALA A 59 -3.00 14.99 19.59
C ALA A 59 -3.98 13.82 19.48
N GLY A 60 -5.15 13.90 20.12
CA GLY A 60 -6.18 12.85 20.03
C GLY A 60 -6.71 12.63 18.61
N ILE A 61 -6.88 13.72 17.84
CA ILE A 61 -7.30 13.61 16.42
C ILE A 61 -6.16 13.06 15.57
N ARG A 62 -4.92 13.51 15.79
CA ARG A 62 -3.74 12.96 15.12
C ARG A 62 -3.63 11.44 15.32
N SER A 63 -3.78 10.97 16.56
CA SER A 63 -3.77 9.54 16.87
C SER A 63 -4.92 8.78 16.20
N ALA A 64 -6.13 9.35 16.18
CA ALA A 64 -7.29 8.72 15.54
C ALA A 64 -7.11 8.60 14.01
N ILE A 65 -6.51 9.60 13.37
CA ILE A 65 -6.18 9.58 11.93
C ILE A 65 -5.10 8.52 11.67
N ALA A 66 -3.99 8.56 12.41
CA ALA A 66 -2.90 7.59 12.27
C ALA A 66 -3.35 6.13 12.46
N ALA A 67 -4.23 5.89 13.43
CA ALA A 67 -4.77 4.57 13.69
C ALA A 67 -5.58 4.02 12.51
N CYS A 68 -6.38 4.87 11.84
CA CYS A 68 -7.14 4.45 10.67
C CYS A 68 -6.22 3.99 9.54
N TYR A 69 -5.25 4.82 9.15
CA TYR A 69 -4.33 4.44 8.08
C TYR A 69 -3.46 3.22 8.45
N THR A 70 -3.06 3.08 9.71
CA THR A 70 -2.31 1.89 10.17
C THR A 70 -3.13 0.62 10.01
N GLN A 71 -4.44 0.69 10.28
CA GLN A 71 -5.36 -0.43 10.13
C GLN A 71 -5.69 -0.73 8.67
N GLU A 72 -6.13 0.28 7.91
CA GLU A 72 -6.60 0.11 6.54
C GLU A 72 -5.45 -0.24 5.58
N TYR A 73 -4.24 0.26 5.85
CA TYR A 73 -3.04 0.00 5.08
C TYR A 73 -2.08 -0.98 5.78
N ALA A 74 -2.61 -1.92 6.56
CA ALA A 74 -1.82 -3.02 7.12
C ALA A 74 -1.40 -4.01 6.01
N TRP A 75 -0.14 -4.47 6.02
CA TRP A 75 0.40 -5.42 5.02
C TRP A 75 -0.48 -6.66 4.83
N GLU A 76 -1.03 -7.17 5.92
CA GLU A 76 -1.87 -8.38 5.95
C GLU A 76 -3.12 -8.27 5.07
N ASN A 77 -3.64 -7.06 4.86
CA ASN A 77 -4.79 -6.81 3.99
C ASN A 77 -4.46 -6.99 2.50
N PHE A 78 -3.19 -6.85 2.11
CA PHE A 78 -2.78 -6.81 0.69
C PHE A 78 -1.88 -7.98 0.26
N ARG A 79 -1.21 -8.65 1.20
CA ARG A 79 -0.22 -9.70 0.88
C ARG A 79 -0.76 -10.82 -0.02
N GLY A 80 -2.06 -11.14 0.13
CA GLY A 80 -2.74 -12.14 -0.68
C GLY A 80 -2.87 -11.68 -2.13
N GLY A 81 -3.48 -10.51 -2.35
CA GLY A 81 -3.65 -9.95 -3.69
C GLY A 81 -2.32 -9.65 -4.39
N PHE A 82 -1.28 -9.21 -3.68
CA PHE A 82 0.04 -9.05 -4.30
C PHE A 82 0.63 -10.38 -4.78
N ALA A 83 0.43 -11.48 -4.05
CA ALA A 83 0.88 -12.79 -4.49
C ALA A 83 0.10 -13.25 -5.74
N GLU A 84 -1.20 -12.99 -5.78
CA GLU A 84 -2.05 -13.28 -6.94
C GLU A 84 -1.62 -12.47 -8.18
N ILE A 85 -1.45 -11.16 -8.05
CA ILE A 85 -0.96 -10.28 -9.13
C ILE A 85 0.39 -10.78 -9.68
N ILE A 86 1.32 -11.16 -8.80
CA ILE A 86 2.62 -11.71 -9.24
C ILE A 86 2.41 -13.02 -10.00
N ALA A 87 1.60 -13.94 -9.49
CA ALA A 87 1.35 -15.24 -10.11
C ALA A 87 0.58 -15.16 -11.44
N GLU A 88 -0.26 -14.15 -11.62
CA GLU A 88 -1.00 -13.89 -12.86
C GLU A 88 -0.10 -13.29 -13.95
N HIS A 89 0.86 -12.44 -13.56
CA HIS A 89 1.67 -11.70 -14.53
C HIS A 89 3.07 -12.30 -14.78
N LEU A 90 3.56 -13.17 -13.91
CA LEU A 90 4.83 -13.86 -14.06
C LEU A 90 4.61 -15.37 -14.16
N SER A 91 5.33 -16.02 -15.09
CA SER A 91 5.36 -17.48 -15.09
C SER A 91 6.12 -17.99 -13.86
N ARG A 92 5.86 -19.22 -13.44
CA ARG A 92 6.59 -19.86 -12.33
C ARG A 92 8.11 -19.81 -12.51
N GLN A 93 8.60 -20.00 -13.74
CA GLN A 93 10.03 -19.89 -14.05
C GLN A 93 10.56 -18.47 -13.76
N GLN A 94 9.80 -17.44 -14.12
CA GLN A 94 10.15 -16.04 -13.85
C GLN A 94 10.19 -15.75 -12.34
N ILE A 95 9.21 -16.25 -11.58
CA ILE A 95 9.17 -16.11 -10.12
C ILE A 95 10.38 -16.81 -9.48
N GLN A 96 10.70 -18.03 -9.92
CA GLN A 96 11.87 -18.78 -9.43
C GLN A 96 13.21 -18.10 -9.75
N LEU A 97 13.30 -17.44 -10.90
CA LEU A 97 14.44 -16.61 -11.26
C LEU A 97 14.62 -15.44 -10.29
N LEU A 98 13.54 -14.73 -9.96
CA LEU A 98 13.58 -13.66 -8.96
C LEU A 98 13.93 -14.20 -7.57
N ILE A 99 13.39 -15.37 -7.18
CA ILE A 99 13.76 -16.03 -5.92
C ILE A 99 15.25 -16.36 -5.88
N GLY A 100 15.79 -16.91 -6.97
CA GLY A 100 17.22 -17.19 -7.10
C GLY A 100 18.06 -15.93 -6.97
N PHE A 101 17.62 -14.85 -7.62
CA PHE A 101 18.26 -13.53 -7.56
C PHE A 101 18.30 -12.98 -6.12
N TYR A 102 17.16 -12.90 -5.42
CA TYR A 102 17.11 -12.43 -4.03
C TYR A 102 17.89 -13.33 -3.04
N ARG A 103 18.12 -14.60 -3.40
CA ARG A 103 18.95 -15.54 -2.62
C ARG A 103 20.42 -15.57 -3.06
N ASN A 104 20.86 -14.66 -3.93
CA ASN A 104 22.23 -14.59 -4.45
C ASN A 104 22.71 -15.89 -5.11
N ARG A 105 21.82 -16.65 -5.77
CA ARG A 105 22.15 -17.97 -6.37
C ARG A 105 22.81 -17.89 -7.76
N GLY A 106 23.15 -16.69 -8.23
CA GLY A 106 23.65 -16.46 -9.58
C GLY A 106 22.58 -16.69 -10.65
N LEU A 107 22.80 -16.14 -11.84
CA LEU A 107 21.89 -16.28 -12.98
C LEU A 107 22.58 -17.10 -14.09
N PRO A 108 22.04 -18.27 -14.48
CA PRO A 108 22.62 -19.02 -15.58
C PRO A 108 22.62 -18.19 -16.89
N PRO A 109 23.70 -18.21 -17.70
CA PRO A 109 23.78 -17.38 -18.91
C PRO A 109 22.60 -17.54 -19.87
N PHE A 110 22.08 -18.77 -20.02
CA PHE A 110 20.94 -19.05 -20.89
C PHE A 110 19.59 -18.51 -20.37
N GLN A 111 19.51 -18.02 -19.13
CA GLN A 111 18.31 -17.42 -18.54
C GLN A 111 18.37 -15.88 -18.47
N ILE A 112 19.45 -15.26 -18.98
CA ILE A 112 19.61 -13.80 -18.94
C ILE A 112 18.45 -13.07 -19.62
N ASP A 113 18.03 -13.53 -20.80
CA ASP A 113 16.95 -12.87 -21.54
C ASP A 113 15.59 -13.06 -20.85
N THR A 114 15.34 -14.25 -20.28
CA THR A 114 14.15 -14.48 -19.45
C THR A 114 14.13 -13.58 -18.23
N PHE A 115 15.27 -13.39 -17.56
CA PHE A 115 15.39 -12.50 -16.41
C PHE A 115 15.15 -11.04 -16.80
N LYS A 116 15.77 -10.55 -17.88
CA LYS A 116 15.52 -9.19 -18.41
C LYS A 116 14.04 -8.97 -18.73
N ALA A 117 13.42 -9.92 -19.43
CA ALA A 117 11.99 -9.87 -19.74
C ALA A 117 11.11 -9.92 -18.47
N THR A 118 11.58 -10.58 -17.41
CA THR A 118 10.90 -10.59 -16.10
C THR A 118 10.98 -9.22 -15.44
N ILE A 119 12.16 -8.60 -15.37
CA ILE A 119 12.35 -7.27 -14.80
C ILE A 119 11.57 -6.20 -15.58
N ALA A 120 11.48 -6.32 -16.91
CA ALA A 120 10.71 -5.41 -17.75
C ALA A 120 9.21 -5.34 -17.39
N LYS A 121 8.65 -6.36 -16.71
CA LYS A 121 7.27 -6.36 -16.23
C LYS A 121 7.06 -5.61 -14.91
N ALA A 122 8.12 -5.11 -14.27
CA ALA A 122 8.04 -4.50 -12.94
C ALA A 122 7.09 -3.29 -12.90
N GLU A 123 7.16 -2.39 -13.89
CA GLU A 123 6.27 -1.21 -13.90
C GLU A 123 4.79 -1.58 -14.10
N LEU A 124 4.49 -2.63 -14.88
CA LEU A 124 3.13 -3.14 -15.03
C LEU A 124 2.63 -3.71 -13.69
N ILE A 125 3.41 -4.58 -13.05
CA ILE A 125 3.05 -5.18 -11.76
C ILE A 125 2.85 -4.10 -10.70
N LYS A 126 3.71 -3.07 -10.68
CA LYS A 126 3.59 -1.92 -9.80
C LYS A 126 2.30 -1.13 -10.03
N ALA A 127 1.96 -0.83 -11.29
CA ALA A 127 0.73 -0.12 -11.62
C ALA A 127 -0.51 -0.90 -11.15
N ILE A 128 -0.58 -2.19 -11.47
CA ILE A 128 -1.69 -3.06 -11.06
C ILE A 128 -1.75 -3.20 -9.54
N SER A 129 -0.61 -3.29 -8.87
CA SER A 129 -0.55 -3.32 -7.40
C SER A 129 -1.06 -2.01 -6.78
N ALA A 130 -0.79 -0.86 -7.39
CA ALA A 130 -1.31 0.43 -6.94
C ALA A 130 -2.84 0.51 -7.13
N ASP A 131 -3.36 0.06 -8.27
CA ASP A 131 -4.80 -0.01 -8.54
C ASP A 131 -5.50 -0.97 -7.56
N TYR A 132 -4.85 -2.09 -7.23
CA TYR A 132 -5.33 -3.04 -6.23
C TYR A 132 -5.41 -2.40 -4.83
N ILE A 133 -4.37 -1.68 -4.40
CA ILE A 133 -4.41 -0.94 -3.13
C ILE A 133 -5.56 0.06 -3.11
N PHE A 134 -5.72 0.83 -4.20
CA PHE A 134 -6.75 1.86 -4.32
C PHE A 134 -8.17 1.28 -4.28
N SER A 135 -8.40 0.14 -4.93
CA SER A 135 -9.71 -0.52 -5.00
C SER A 135 -10.05 -1.36 -3.77
N SER A 136 -9.05 -1.83 -3.03
CA SER A 136 -9.25 -2.75 -1.90
C SER A 136 -9.30 -2.05 -0.53
N SER A 137 -8.79 -0.83 -0.43
CA SER A 137 -8.86 -0.04 0.81
C SER A 137 -10.07 0.91 0.77
N PRO A 138 -10.92 0.93 1.81
CA PRO A 138 -11.98 1.95 1.92
C PRO A 138 -11.41 3.36 2.16
N GLY A 139 -10.13 3.46 2.54
CA GLY A 139 -9.44 4.71 2.86
C GLY A 139 -9.96 5.37 4.14
N CYS A 140 -9.31 6.48 4.54
CA CYS A 140 -9.62 7.19 5.79
C CYS A 140 -10.08 8.63 5.59
N VAL A 141 -9.93 9.18 4.38
CA VAL A 141 -10.11 10.62 4.10
C VAL A 141 -11.46 11.17 4.55
N HIS A 142 -12.56 10.44 4.32
CA HIS A 142 -13.89 10.90 4.72
C HIS A 142 -14.03 11.01 6.25
N ARG A 143 -13.52 10.00 6.97
CA ARG A 143 -13.50 9.99 8.44
C ARG A 143 -12.61 11.09 8.99
N ASP A 144 -11.45 11.30 8.37
CA ASP A 144 -10.51 12.35 8.76
C ASP A 144 -11.14 13.74 8.63
N ALA A 145 -11.82 14.00 7.49
CA ALA A 145 -12.54 15.25 7.25
C ALA A 145 -13.64 15.49 8.29
N GLN A 146 -14.40 14.46 8.66
CA GLN A 146 -15.41 14.57 9.73
C GLN A 146 -14.78 14.92 11.08
N LEU A 147 -13.72 14.22 11.48
CA LEU A 147 -13.02 14.48 12.74
C LEU A 147 -12.49 15.91 12.83
N ILE A 148 -11.86 16.38 11.76
CA ILE A 148 -11.29 17.73 11.67
C ILE A 148 -12.40 18.78 11.68
N ASN A 149 -13.43 18.61 10.85
CA ASN A 149 -14.54 19.57 10.77
C ASN A 149 -15.29 19.68 12.10
N SER A 150 -15.62 18.57 12.75
CA SER A 150 -16.27 18.59 14.07
C SER A 150 -15.42 19.32 15.11
N PHE A 151 -14.09 19.16 15.07
CA PHE A 151 -13.19 19.90 15.95
C PHE A 151 -13.24 21.41 15.69
N ILE A 152 -13.06 21.85 14.44
CA ILE A 152 -13.08 23.27 14.08
C ILE A 152 -14.41 23.90 14.53
N HIS A 153 -15.54 23.29 14.20
CA HIS A 153 -16.87 23.81 14.58
C HIS A 153 -17.08 23.88 16.09
N SER A 154 -16.49 22.96 16.87
CA SER A 154 -16.58 22.99 18.34
C SER A 154 -15.77 24.14 18.98
N LYS A 155 -14.87 24.76 18.22
CA LYS A 155 -13.99 25.84 18.66
C LYS A 155 -14.36 27.20 18.07
N SER A 156 -15.14 27.22 16.98
CA SER A 156 -15.70 28.45 16.42
C SER A 156 -16.68 29.12 17.39
N PRO A 157 -16.63 30.47 17.56
CA PRO A 157 -17.65 31.19 18.29
C PRO A 157 -19.04 30.98 17.64
N PRO A 158 -20.15 31.05 18.41
CA PRO A 158 -21.47 31.05 17.81
C PRO A 158 -21.57 32.20 16.80
N SER A 159 -22.04 31.91 15.59
CA SER A 159 -22.37 32.92 14.61
C SER A 159 -23.45 33.84 15.20
N LEU A 160 -23.10 35.10 15.44
CA LEU A 160 -24.07 36.12 15.80
C LEU A 160 -25.12 36.17 14.67
N PRO A 161 -26.44 36.12 14.99
CA PRO A 161 -27.48 36.31 13.99
C PRO A 161 -27.21 37.65 13.29
N GLY A 162 -27.11 37.62 11.96
CA GLY A 162 -26.88 38.81 11.16
C GLY A 162 -27.92 39.86 11.51
N THR A 163 -27.46 40.99 12.04
CA THR A 163 -28.27 42.20 12.09
C THR A 163 -28.48 42.64 10.65
N ASN A 164 -29.65 42.29 10.10
CA ASN A 164 -30.22 43.01 8.99
C ASN A 164 -30.42 44.45 9.46
N LEU A 165 -29.50 45.35 9.09
CA LEU A 165 -29.74 46.78 9.14
C LEU A 165 -30.40 47.14 7.81
N GLU A 166 -31.68 47.48 7.92
CA GLU A 166 -32.49 48.17 6.91
C GLU A 166 -31.83 49.46 6.42
#